data_AF-A0A0U1KXF7-F1
#
_entry.id   AF-A0A0U1KXF7-F1
#
_cell.length_a   1.000
_cell.length_b   1.000
_cell.length_c   1.000
_cell.angle_alpha   90.00
_cell.angle_beta   90.00
_cell.angle_gamma   90.00
#
_symmetry.space_group_name_H-M   'P 1'
#
loop_
_entity.id
_entity.type
_entity.pdbx_description
1 polymer ?
#
loop_
_entity_poly.entity_id
_entity_poly.type
_entity_poly.pdbx_seq_one_letter_code
_entity_poly.pdbx_strand_id
1 'polypeptide(L)' 'MKRVGVSYASWYNKKQERVGHVFQDRYKSEPIDSDAYLLSVLRYIHNNPVNTTGIAGRRLYVDE' A
#
# COMPACT_ATOMS: atom_id res chain seq x y z
N MET A 1 -12.49 5.33 -3.54
CA MET A 1 -11.65 5.11 -2.34
C MET A 1 -11.87 6.08 -1.17
N LYS A 2 -12.23 7.35 -1.38
CA LYS A 2 -12.43 8.33 -0.28
C LYS A 2 -13.33 7.82 0.86
N ARG A 3 -14.50 7.26 0.53
CA ARG A 3 -15.50 6.83 1.54
C ARG A 3 -14.94 5.75 2.49
N VAL A 4 -14.27 4.75 1.92
CA VAL A 4 -13.63 3.65 2.67
C VAL A 4 -12.45 4.15 3.51
N GLY A 5 -11.59 4.98 2.91
CA GLY A 5 -10.44 5.54 3.62
C GLY A 5 -10.87 6.41 4.82
N VAL A 6 -11.86 7.28 4.63
CA VAL A 6 -12.36 8.15 5.72
C VAL A 6 -13.03 7.33 6.82
N SER A 7 -13.88 6.36 6.48
CA SER A 7 -14.55 5.53 7.48
C SER A 7 -13.55 4.71 8.30
N TYR A 8 -12.55 4.11 7.64
CA TYR A 8 -11.50 3.38 8.31
C TYR A 8 -10.65 4.28 9.20
N ALA A 9 -10.24 5.46 8.69
CA ALA A 9 -9.39 6.36 9.45
C ALA A 9 -10.08 6.87 10.72
N SER A 10 -11.38 7.21 10.62
CA SER A 10 -12.18 7.61 11.77
C SER A 10 -12.30 6.50 12.81
N TRP A 11 -12.56 5.26 12.36
CA TRP A 11 -12.64 4.10 13.25
C TRP A 11 -11.30 3.80 13.92
N TYR A 12 -10.20 3.80 13.16
CA TYR A 12 -8.86 3.51 13.65
C TYR A 12 -8.42 4.53 14.72
N ASN A 13 -8.62 5.83 14.44
CA ASN A 13 -8.28 6.89 15.38
C ASN A 13 -9.07 6.78 16.68
N LYS A 14 -10.38 6.50 16.60
CA LYS A 14 -11.22 6.27 17.78
C LYS A 14 -10.75 5.05 18.59
N LYS A 15 -10.40 3.95 17.92
CA LYS A 15 -9.94 2.72 18.57
C LYS A 15 -8.59 2.87 19.26
N GLN A 16 -7.70 3.69 18.72
CA GLN A 16 -6.34 3.90 19.23
C GLN A 16 -6.20 5.17 20.07
N GLU A 17 -7.31 5.83 20.42
CA GLU A 17 -7.33 7.09 21.18
C GLU A 17 -6.37 8.17 20.64
N ARG A 18 -6.25 8.25 19.31
CA ARG A 18 -5.31 9.15 18.64
C ARG A 18 -6.00 10.14 17.72
N VAL A 19 -5.28 11.21 17.39
CA VAL A 19 -5.70 12.23 16.42
C VAL A 19 -4.67 12.30 15.29
N GLY A 20 -5.13 12.58 14.06
CA GLY A 20 -4.27 12.85 12.91
C GLY A 20 -4.45 11.88 11.74
N HIS A 21 -3.61 12.05 10.72
CA HIS A 21 -3.67 11.28 9.48
C HIS A 21 -3.29 9.80 9.71
N VAL A 22 -4.03 8.88 9.09
CA VAL A 22 -3.76 7.43 9.11
C VAL A 22 -3.00 7.00 7.87
N PHE A 23 -3.37 7.55 6.71
CA PHE A 23 -2.74 7.25 5.43
C PHE A 23 -1.74 8.36 5.09
N GLN A 24 -0.58 7.98 4.55
CA GLN A 24 0.47 8.93 4.16
C GLN A 24 0.08 9.76 2.93
N ASP A 25 -0.60 9.17 1.95
CA ASP A 25 -0.99 9.83 0.71
C ASP A 25 -2.37 9.32 0.22
N ARG A 26 -2.87 9.92 -0.86
CA ARG A 26 -4.09 9.52 -1.56
C ARG A 26 -3.90 8.18 -2.26
N TYR A 27 -5.03 7.47 -2.42
CA TYR A 27 -5.06 6.25 -3.23
C TYR A 27 -4.72 6.55 -4.70
N LYS A 28 -3.77 5.81 -5.26
CA LYS A 28 -3.40 5.84 -6.69
C LYS A 28 -4.30 4.90 -7.48
N SER A 29 -4.69 5.30 -8.68
CA SER A 29 -5.61 4.54 -9.55
C SER A 29 -5.15 4.66 -10.99
N GLU A 30 -4.49 3.60 -11.48
CA GLU A 30 -4.03 3.49 -12.86
C GLU A 30 -4.88 2.45 -13.61
N PRO A 31 -5.36 2.74 -14.83
CA PRO A 31 -6.11 1.75 -15.62
C PRO A 31 -5.19 0.63 -16.10
N ILE A 32 -5.68 -0.61 -16.09
CA ILE A 32 -5.00 -1.74 -16.72
C ILE A 32 -5.59 -1.90 -18.12
N ASP A 33 -4.76 -1.70 -19.14
CA ASP A 33 -5.14 -1.64 -20.56
C ASP A 33 -4.74 -2.88 -21.37
N SER A 34 -4.04 -3.84 -20.74
CA SER A 34 -3.61 -5.07 -21.39
C SER A 34 -3.47 -6.25 -20.42
N ASP A 35 -3.63 -7.47 -20.94
CA ASP A 35 -3.45 -8.70 -20.17
C ASP A 35 -2.02 -8.86 -19.65
N ALA A 36 -1.02 -8.45 -20.43
CA ALA A 36 0.38 -8.47 -20.01
C ALA A 36 0.61 -7.55 -18.81
N TYR A 37 -0.02 -6.37 -18.80
CA TYR A 37 0.04 -5.46 -17.66
C TYR A 37 -0.70 -6.05 -16.44
N LEU A 38 -1.88 -6.64 -16.64
CA LEU A 38 -2.63 -7.32 -15.59
C LEU A 38 -1.78 -8.39 -14.89
N LEU A 39 -1.16 -9.29 -15.66
CA LEU A 39 -0.31 -10.36 -15.13
C LEU A 39 0.89 -9.81 -14.35
N SER A 40 1.44 -8.68 -14.78
CA SER A 40 2.56 -8.02 -14.09
C SER A 40 2.12 -7.42 -12.76
N VAL A 41 0.96 -6.75 -12.70
CA VAL A 41 0.40 -6.20 -11.47
C VAL A 41 0.02 -7.31 -10.48
N LEU A 42 -0.61 -8.39 -10.96
CA LEU A 42 -0.92 -9.55 -10.13
C LEU A 42 0.34 -10.12 -9.47
N ARG A 43 1.37 -10.41 -10.26
CA ARG A 43 2.66 -10.90 -9.75
C ARG A 43 3.27 -9.95 -8.72
N TYR A 44 3.21 -8.64 -8.97
CA TYR A 44 3.69 -7.64 -8.02
C TYR A 44 2.93 -7.69 -6.68
N ILE A 45 1.60 -7.71 -6.71
CA ILE A 45 0.76 -7.74 -5.50
C ILE A 45 1.06 -9.00 -4.67
N HIS A 46 1.12 -10.17 -5.32
CA HIS A 46 1.41 -11.44 -4.64
C HIS A 46 2.83 -11.50 -4.05
N ASN A 47 3.81 -10.86 -4.70
CA ASN A 47 5.20 -10.85 -4.23
C ASN A 47 5.51 -9.72 -3.25
N ASN A 48 4.65 -8.70 -3.12
CA ASN A 48 4.87 -7.56 -2.22
C ASN A 48 5.15 -7.98 -0.76
N PRO A 49 4.42 -8.95 -0.15
CA PRO A 49 4.73 -9.41 1.21
C PRO A 49 6.14 -9.96 1.37
N VAL A 50 6.69 -10.63 0.35
CA VAL A 50 8.05 -11.20 0.38
C VAL A 50 9.11 -10.11 0.21
N ASN A 51 8.83 -9.12 -0.63
CA ASN A 51 9.77 -8.06 -0.96
C ASN A 51 9.83 -6.93 0.09
N THR A 52 8.71 -6.66 0.78
CA THR A 52 8.55 -5.52 1.70
C THR A 52 8.66 -5.94 3.17
N THR A 53 8.22 -7.15 3.52
CA THR A 53 8.53 -7.70 4.84
C THR A 53 10.00 -8.10 4.79
N GLY A 54 10.82 -7.64 5.73
CA GLY A 54 12.29 -7.79 5.74
C GLY A 54 12.86 -9.21 5.75
N ILE A 55 12.16 -10.20 5.21
CA ILE A 55 12.63 -11.56 4.93
C ILE A 55 13.57 -11.58 3.71
N ALA A 56 13.48 -10.60 2.78
CA ALA A 56 14.36 -10.56 1.60
C ALA A 56 15.08 -9.21 1.31
N GLY A 57 14.89 -8.16 2.11
CA GLY A 57 15.15 -6.79 1.64
C GLY A 57 15.85 -5.81 2.58
N ARG A 58 16.86 -6.23 3.36
CA ARG A 58 17.83 -5.30 3.97
C ARG A 58 19.03 -5.03 3.03
N ARG A 59 18.78 -4.81 1.73
CA ARG A 59 19.86 -4.69 0.73
C ARG A 59 19.66 -3.67 -0.38
N LEU A 60 18.66 -2.78 -0.34
CA LEU A 60 18.52 -1.74 -1.37
C LEU A 60 18.27 -0.34 -0.80
N TYR A 61 18.88 -0.02 0.34
CA TYR A 61 19.04 1.35 0.85
C TYR A 61 20.37 1.43 1.61
N VAL A 62 21.46 1.08 0.93
CA VAL A 62 22.83 1.43 1.35
C VAL A 62 23.55 1.87 0.08
N ASP A 63 23.92 3.15 0.12
CA ASP A 63 24.89 3.92 -0.66
C ASP A 63 24.49 4.53 -2.03
N GLU A 64 24.48 5.87 -1.98
CA GLU A 64 24.60 6.95 -2.99
C GLU A 64 23.51 7.16 -4.05
#